data_AF-A0A1I7UQE3-F1
#
_entry.id   AF-A0A1I7UQE3-F1
#
_cell.length_a   1.000
_cell.length_b   1.000
_cell.length_c   1.000
_cell.angle_alpha   90.00
_cell.angle_beta   90.00
_cell.angle_gamma   90.00
#
_symmetry.space_group_name_H-M   'P 1'
#
loop_
_entity.id
_entity.type
_entity.pdbx_description
1 polymer ?
#
loop_
_entity_poly.entity_id
_entity_poly.type
_entity_poly.pdbx_seq_one_letter_code
_entity_poly.pdbx_strand_id
1 'polypeptide(L)'
;MDPSYDSYYCEEPEERQTASIRERKRMCSINVAFIELRNYIPTFPYEKRLSKIDTLNLAIAYINMLDDVLRTPEDSGKYIQNCVHMARTGQYGAPAWSTSDLLARLNWIKWRRLGIEPIS
;
A
#
# COMPACT_ATOMS: atom_id res chain seq x y z
N MET A 1 59.07 27.10 -2.68
CA MET A 1 57.75 26.49 -2.42
C MET A 1 57.69 25.23 -3.24
N ASP A 2 57.68 24.07 -2.59
CA ASP A 2 57.69 22.75 -3.24
C ASP A 2 56.26 22.38 -3.71
N PRO A 3 56.04 22.06 -4.99
CA PRO A 3 54.75 21.59 -5.51
C PRO A 3 54.27 20.26 -4.88
N SER A 4 55.13 19.53 -4.17
CA SER A 4 54.79 18.24 -3.55
C SER A 4 53.85 18.34 -2.33
N TYR A 5 53.56 19.56 -1.83
CA TYR A 5 52.75 19.75 -0.62
C TYR A 5 51.23 19.64 -0.88
N ASP A 6 50.78 19.89 -2.11
CA ASP A 6 49.35 19.90 -2.47
C ASP A 6 48.74 18.51 -2.67
N SER A 7 49.56 17.44 -2.74
CA SER A 7 49.09 16.07 -2.93
C SER A 7 48.41 15.46 -1.69
N TYR A 8 48.48 16.13 -0.52
CA TYR A 8 47.96 15.63 0.74
C TYR A 8 46.54 16.09 1.11
N TYR A 9 45.89 16.90 0.26
CA TYR A 9 44.50 17.33 0.48
C TYR A 9 43.52 16.72 -0.53
N CYS A 10 42.79 15.73 -0.04
CA CYS A 10 41.40 15.40 -0.38
C CYS A 10 41.10 14.69 -1.71
N GLU A 11 41.51 13.42 -1.81
CA GLU A 11 40.64 12.43 -2.47
C GLU A 11 39.48 12.05 -1.52
N GLU A 12 38.26 11.91 -2.08
CA GLU A 12 36.98 11.51 -1.45
C GLU A 12 36.00 12.56 -0.87
N PRO A 13 35.64 13.62 -1.62
CA PRO A 13 34.31 14.23 -1.52
C PRO A 13 33.37 13.83 -2.67
N GLU A 14 33.89 13.75 -3.90
CA GLU A 14 33.08 13.62 -5.11
C GLU A 14 32.40 12.26 -5.25
N GLU A 15 33.09 11.17 -4.92
CA GLU A 15 32.52 9.81 -4.98
C GLU A 15 31.42 9.62 -3.92
N ARG A 16 31.65 10.10 -2.69
CA ARG A 16 30.66 10.10 -1.60
C ARG A 16 29.44 10.94 -1.97
N GLN A 17 29.65 12.11 -2.57
CA GLN A 17 28.57 12.98 -3.00
C GLN A 17 27.80 12.37 -4.17
N THR A 18 28.48 11.76 -5.13
CA THR A 18 27.88 11.02 -6.24
C THR A 18 27.06 9.83 -5.76
N ALA A 19 27.57 9.06 -4.78
CA ALA A 19 26.86 7.96 -4.15
C ALA A 19 25.60 8.45 -3.39
N SER A 20 25.70 9.55 -2.62
CA SER A 20 24.57 10.15 -1.91
C SER A 20 23.47 10.62 -2.87
N ILE A 21 23.84 11.26 -3.99
CA ILE A 21 22.89 11.68 -5.03
C ILE A 21 22.17 10.48 -5.64
N ARG A 22 22.92 9.40 -5.93
CA ARG A 22 22.35 8.17 -6.49
C ARG A 22 21.34 7.53 -5.54
N GLU A 23 21.67 7.43 -4.26
CA GLU A 23 20.76 6.86 -3.27
C GLU A 23 19.51 7.71 -3.07
N ARG A 24 19.65 9.06 -3.07
CA ARG A 24 18.51 9.97 -3.02
C ARG A 24 17.57 9.77 -4.22
N LYS A 25 18.11 9.60 -5.44
CA LYS A 25 17.32 9.30 -6.64
C LYS A 25 16.60 7.95 -6.51
N ARG A 26 17.28 6.91 -6.03
CA ARG A 26 16.68 5.59 -5.77
C ARG A 26 15.52 5.70 -4.78
N MET A 27 15.73 6.40 -3.67
CA MET A 27 14.69 6.64 -2.65
C MET A 27 13.53 7.48 -3.16
N CYS A 28 13.79 8.48 -4.01
CA CYS A 28 12.75 9.27 -4.67
C CYS A 28 11.85 8.37 -5.54
N SER A 29 12.45 7.52 -6.38
CA SER A 29 11.72 6.56 -7.22
C SER A 29 10.84 5.62 -6.39
N ILE A 30 11.35 5.11 -5.26
CA ILE A 30 10.57 4.26 -4.35
C ILE A 30 9.40 5.04 -3.75
N ASN A 31 9.62 6.28 -3.31
CA ASN A 31 8.57 7.11 -2.72
C ASN A 31 7.47 7.46 -3.74
N VAL A 32 7.81 7.66 -5.01
CA VAL A 32 6.85 7.85 -6.11
C VAL A 32 6.00 6.60 -6.30
N ALA A 33 6.60 5.42 -6.43
CA ALA A 33 5.86 4.16 -6.54
C ALA A 33 4.92 3.92 -5.33
N PHE A 34 5.36 4.30 -4.14
CA PHE A 34 4.54 4.25 -2.92
C PHE A 34 3.34 5.21 -2.98
N ILE A 35 3.47 6.38 -3.61
CA ILE A 35 2.34 7.30 -3.82
C ILE A 35 1.36 6.70 -4.81
N GLU A 36 1.85 6.15 -5.92
CA GLU A 36 1.02 5.48 -6.92
C GLU A 36 0.25 4.31 -6.32
N LEU A 37 0.91 3.45 -5.53
CA LEU A 37 0.26 2.33 -4.84
C LEU A 37 -0.90 2.79 -3.95
N ARG A 38 -0.74 3.91 -3.24
CA ARG A 38 -1.80 4.45 -2.36
C ARG A 38 -3.06 4.85 -3.13
N ASN A 39 -2.96 5.18 -4.42
CA ASN A 39 -4.13 5.53 -5.23
C ASN A 39 -5.04 4.32 -5.50
N TYR A 40 -4.52 3.10 -5.36
CA TYR A 40 -5.28 1.86 -5.57
C TYR A 40 -5.78 1.23 -4.26
N ILE A 41 -5.42 1.81 -3.12
CA ILE A 41 -5.80 1.32 -1.80
C ILE A 41 -7.11 1.97 -1.36
N PRO A 42 -8.06 1.20 -0.80
CA PRO A 42 -9.28 1.77 -0.25
C PRO A 42 -8.97 2.72 0.92
N THR A 43 -9.25 4.00 0.75
CA THR A 43 -8.94 5.07 1.72
C THR A 43 -10.17 5.87 2.09
N PHE A 44 -10.16 6.47 3.28
CA PHE A 44 -11.22 7.38 3.70
C PHE A 44 -11.09 8.74 2.99
N PRO A 45 -12.21 9.46 2.76
CA PRO A 45 -12.17 10.87 2.40
C PRO A 45 -11.40 11.64 3.46
N TYR A 46 -10.40 12.42 3.03
CA TYR A 46 -9.53 13.21 3.90
C TYR A 46 -8.66 12.39 4.85
N GLU A 47 -8.43 11.10 4.54
CA GLU A 47 -7.53 10.28 5.34
C GLU A 47 -6.11 10.86 5.37
N LYS A 48 -5.47 10.77 6.53
CA LYS A 48 -4.02 11.01 6.62
C LYS A 48 -3.29 10.00 5.75
N ARG A 49 -2.14 10.41 5.20
CA ARG A 49 -1.29 9.53 4.41
C ARG A 49 -0.90 8.30 5.22
N LEU A 50 -1.23 7.11 4.71
CA LEU A 50 -0.84 5.82 5.30
C LEU A 50 0.67 5.69 5.43
N SER A 51 1.13 5.07 6.52
CA SER A 51 2.55 4.71 6.70
C SER A 51 2.99 3.70 5.62
N LYS A 52 4.30 3.51 5.44
CA LYS A 52 4.80 2.54 4.45
C LYS A 52 4.34 1.12 4.76
N ILE A 53 4.36 0.72 6.03
CA ILE A 53 3.93 -0.61 6.45
C ILE A 53 2.43 -0.79 6.30
N ASP A 54 1.62 0.20 6.67
CA ASP A 54 0.16 0.12 6.52
C ASP A 54 -0.23 0.05 5.04
N THR A 55 0.46 0.82 4.18
CA THR A 55 0.26 0.77 2.72
C THR A 55 0.49 -0.65 2.19
N LEU A 56 1.58 -1.32 2.60
CA LEU A 56 1.89 -2.67 2.15
C LEU A 56 0.90 -3.70 2.68
N ASN A 57 0.62 -3.68 3.99
CA ASN A 57 -0.31 -4.61 4.63
C ASN A 57 -1.71 -4.52 4.00
N LEU A 58 -2.18 -3.30 3.77
CA LEU A 58 -3.50 -3.07 3.22
C LEU A 58 -3.56 -3.44 1.73
N ALA A 59 -2.49 -3.21 0.96
CA ALA A 59 -2.40 -3.69 -0.42
C ALA A 59 -2.44 -5.22 -0.50
N ILE A 60 -1.70 -5.92 0.36
CA ILE A 60 -1.69 -7.40 0.42
C ILE A 60 -3.09 -7.92 0.77
N ALA A 61 -3.71 -7.38 1.83
CA ALA A 61 -5.05 -7.78 2.24
C ALA A 61 -6.07 -7.50 1.12
N TYR A 62 -5.99 -6.35 0.46
CA TYR A 62 -6.91 -5.99 -0.61
C TYR A 62 -6.76 -6.87 -1.85
N ILE A 63 -5.53 -7.21 -2.26
CA ILE A 63 -5.27 -8.15 -3.35
C ILE A 63 -5.87 -9.53 -3.03
N ASN A 64 -5.61 -10.06 -1.83
CA ASN A 64 -6.13 -11.37 -1.42
C ASN A 64 -7.67 -11.40 -1.42
N MET A 65 -8.30 -10.32 -0.94
CA MET A 65 -9.76 -10.20 -0.99
C MET A 65 -10.28 -10.20 -2.43
N LEU A 66 -9.65 -9.45 -3.34
CA LEU A 66 -10.06 -9.39 -4.75
C LEU A 66 -9.86 -10.74 -5.44
N ASP A 67 -8.75 -11.45 -5.17
CA ASP A 67 -8.48 -12.78 -5.71
C ASP A 67 -9.52 -13.80 -5.21
N ASP A 68 -9.86 -13.78 -3.93
CA ASP A 68 -10.91 -14.63 -3.35
C ASP A 68 -12.28 -14.37 -3.98
N VAL A 69 -12.64 -13.10 -4.18
CA VAL A 69 -13.88 -12.70 -4.86
C VAL A 69 -13.90 -13.19 -6.31
N LEU A 70 -12.78 -13.12 -7.03
CA LEU A 70 -12.69 -13.56 -8.43
C LEU A 70 -12.70 -15.09 -8.58
N ARG A 71 -12.21 -15.83 -7.59
CA ARG A 71 -12.19 -17.30 -7.61
C ARG A 71 -13.50 -17.93 -7.16
N THR A 72 -14.32 -17.18 -6.43
CA THR A 72 -15.57 -17.70 -5.87
C THR A 72 -16.70 -17.58 -6.91
N PRO A 73 -17.49 -18.64 -7.17
CA PRO A 73 -18.61 -18.59 -8.11
C PRO A 73 -19.87 -17.91 -7.53
N GLU A 74 -19.85 -17.56 -6.25
CA GLU A 74 -20.93 -16.87 -5.54
C GLU A 74 -20.97 -15.38 -5.90
N ASP A 75 -22.12 -14.75 -5.64
CA ASP A 75 -22.22 -13.29 -5.73
C ASP A 75 -21.18 -12.62 -4.81
N SER A 76 -20.42 -11.68 -5.36
CA SER A 76 -19.32 -11.02 -4.64
C SER A 76 -19.77 -10.34 -3.35
N GLY A 77 -20.97 -9.74 -3.35
CA GLY A 77 -21.56 -9.12 -2.17
C GLY A 77 -21.88 -10.15 -1.08
N LYS A 78 -22.52 -11.26 -1.44
CA LYS A 78 -22.82 -12.36 -0.52
C LYS A 78 -21.55 -13.00 0.06
N TYR A 79 -20.55 -13.26 -0.77
CA TYR A 79 -19.28 -13.82 -0.33
C TYR A 79 -18.61 -12.93 0.71
N ILE A 80 -18.45 -11.64 0.41
CA ILE A 80 -17.84 -10.68 1.35
C ILE A 80 -18.66 -10.60 2.64
N GLN A 81 -19.99 -10.55 2.57
CA GLN A 81 -20.85 -10.53 3.77
C GLN A 81 -20.63 -11.77 4.66
N ASN A 82 -20.52 -12.96 4.07
CA ASN A 82 -20.22 -14.19 4.80
C ASN A 82 -18.85 -14.11 5.48
N CYS A 83 -17.80 -13.70 4.76
CA CYS A 83 -16.47 -13.53 5.33
C CYS A 83 -16.44 -12.51 6.47
N VAL A 84 -17.15 -11.38 6.32
CA VAL A 84 -17.30 -10.37 7.40
C VAL A 84 -18.01 -10.96 8.61
N HIS A 85 -19.05 -11.77 8.41
CA HIS A 85 -19.76 -12.43 9.50
C HIS A 85 -18.86 -13.42 10.23
N MET A 86 -18.09 -14.24 9.51
CA MET A 86 -17.12 -15.17 10.08
C MET A 86 -16.06 -14.44 10.92
N ALA A 87 -15.51 -13.34 10.38
CA ALA A 87 -14.52 -12.53 11.08
C ALA A 87 -15.06 -11.90 12.38
N ARG A 88 -16.33 -11.45 12.37
CA ARG A 88 -16.99 -10.84 13.55
C ARG A 88 -17.37 -11.84 14.63
N THR A 89 -17.72 -13.05 14.25
CA THR A 89 -18.14 -14.11 15.18
C THR A 89 -16.97 -14.91 15.74
N GLY A 90 -15.74 -14.64 15.28
CA GLY A 90 -14.54 -15.37 15.69
C GLY A 90 -14.56 -16.82 15.23
N GLN A 91 -15.30 -17.14 14.16
CA GLN A 91 -15.31 -18.48 13.60
C GLN A 91 -13.92 -18.81 13.01
N TYR A 92 -13.46 -20.04 13.26
CA TYR A 92 -12.27 -20.57 12.62
C TYR A 92 -12.47 -20.63 11.09
N GLY A 93 -11.48 -20.17 10.33
CA GLY A 93 -11.53 -20.14 8.88
C GLY A 93 -11.95 -18.80 8.25
N ALA A 94 -12.08 -17.73 9.06
CA ALA A 94 -12.20 -16.38 8.49
C ALA A 94 -10.97 -16.05 7.60
N PRO A 95 -11.17 -15.46 6.42
CA PRO A 95 -10.05 -15.16 5.53
C PRO A 95 -9.03 -14.21 6.17
N ALA A 96 -7.74 -14.47 5.96
CA ALA A 96 -6.68 -13.64 6.57
C ALA A 96 -6.73 -12.16 6.16
N TRP A 97 -7.35 -11.84 5.02
CA TRP A 97 -7.55 -10.46 4.57
C TRP A 97 -8.64 -9.71 5.35
N SER A 98 -9.52 -10.39 6.10
CA SER A 98 -10.66 -9.78 6.80
C SER A 98 -10.25 -9.04 8.09
N THR A 99 -9.25 -8.16 7.97
CA THR A 99 -8.79 -7.31 9.07
C THR A 99 -9.82 -6.23 9.40
N SER A 100 -9.87 -5.79 10.65
CA SER A 100 -10.78 -4.72 11.08
C SER A 100 -10.59 -3.43 10.27
N ASP A 101 -9.35 -3.08 9.93
CA ASP A 101 -9.01 -1.90 9.12
C ASP A 101 -9.53 -2.01 7.68
N LEU A 102 -9.27 -3.12 6.98
CA LEU A 102 -9.78 -3.31 5.61
C LEU A 102 -11.31 -3.30 5.58
N LEU A 103 -11.95 -4.00 6.52
CA LEU A 103 -13.41 -4.03 6.62
C LEU A 103 -14.02 -2.65 6.88
N ALA A 104 -13.40 -1.82 7.73
CA ALA A 104 -13.88 -0.46 8.00
C ALA A 104 -13.82 0.41 6.73
N ARG A 105 -12.75 0.27 5.95
CA ARG A 105 -12.56 1.01 4.69
C ARG A 105 -13.59 0.61 3.64
N LEU A 106 -13.82 -0.68 3.45
CA LEU A 106 -14.79 -1.18 2.46
C LEU A 106 -16.22 -0.76 2.79
N ASN A 107 -16.60 -0.75 4.06
CA ASN A 107 -17.92 -0.26 4.50
C ASN A 107 -18.11 1.23 4.24
N TRP A 108 -17.02 2.00 4.18
CA TRP A 108 -17.08 3.43 3.94
C TRP A 108 -17.22 3.79 2.46
N ILE A 109 -16.83 2.89 1.54
CA ILE A 109 -16.98 3.12 0.11
C ILE A 109 -18.47 3.23 -0.22
N LYS A 110 -18.91 4.44 -0.55
CA LYS A 110 -20.27 4.71 -1.04
C LYS A 110 -20.33 4.37 -2.52
N TRP A 111 -20.46 3.09 -2.85
CA TRP A 111 -20.53 2.58 -4.22
C TRP A 111 -21.56 3.32 -5.10
N ARG A 112 -22.71 3.72 -4.52
CA ARG A 112 -23.74 4.57 -5.19
C ARG A 112 -23.26 5.94 -5.65
N ARG A 113 -22.21 6.52 -5.05
CA ARG A 113 -21.66 7.82 -5.48
C ARG A 113 -20.69 7.71 -6.65
N LEU A 114 -20.34 6.48 -7.06
CA LEU A 114 -19.47 6.18 -8.20
C LEU A 114 -20.26 5.71 -9.44
N GLY A 115 -21.59 5.80 -9.41
CA GLY A 115 -22.45 5.39 -10.53
C GLY A 115 -22.57 3.88 -10.72
N ILE A 116 -22.16 3.08 -9.73
CA ILE A 116 -22.31 1.63 -9.73
C ILE A 116 -23.56 1.29 -8.90
N GLU A 117 -24.66 1.00 -9.58
CA GLU A 117 -25.87 0.44 -8.99
C GLU A 117 -25.65 -1.07 -8.74
N PRO A 118 -25.83 -1.60 -7.52
CA PRO A 118 -25.83 -3.04 -7.30
C PRO A 118 -27.00 -3.65 -8.07
N ILE A 119 -26.73 -4.68 -8.85
CA ILE A 119 -27.79 -5.43 -9.56
C ILE A 119 -28.71 -6.04 -8.48
N SER A 120 -30.00 -5.68 -8.57
CA SER A 120 -31.09 -6.13 -7.70
C SER A 120 -31.33 -7.63 -7.75
#